data_AF-A0A6C0GID6-F1
#
_entry.id   AF-A0A6C0GID6-F1
#
_cell.length_a   1.000
_cell.length_b   1.000
_cell.length_c   1.000
_cell.angle_alpha   90.00
_cell.angle_beta   90.00
_cell.angle_gamma   90.00
#
_symmetry.space_group_name_H-M   'P 1'
#
loop_
_entity.id
_entity.type
_entity.pdbx_description
1 polymer ?
#
loop_
_entity_poly.entity_id
_entity_poly.type
_entity_poly.pdbx_seq_one_letter_code
_entity_poly.pdbx_strand_id
1 'polypeptide(L)'
;MQYHAYLHYNDLKQHGIVTKVTAEFEQNRIPPHVYRYQFSTVKGETIYRSGKIGSQGAKDALIKFNEEYKNLQVIYNPDKPEDFWKYYSFINYPKNRNQKLFINMLIGTLVIMYVLQIPIGFIFERFSKKQKEA
;
A
#
# COMPACT_ATOMS: atom_id res chain seq x y z
N MET A 1 -5.79 5.50 13.31
CA MET A 1 -5.41 5.97 11.95
C MET A 1 -5.69 4.95 10.83
N GLN A 2 -5.47 3.64 11.01
CA GLN A 2 -5.69 2.65 9.93
C GLN A 2 -7.15 2.44 9.51
N TYR A 3 -8.12 2.59 10.43
CA TYR A 3 -9.55 2.42 10.14
C TYR A 3 -10.09 3.48 9.16
N HIS A 4 -9.71 4.76 9.33
CA HIS A 4 -10.10 5.84 8.41
C HIS A 4 -9.51 5.65 7.01
N ALA A 5 -8.24 5.22 6.90
CA ALA A 5 -7.63 4.92 5.61
C ALA A 5 -8.32 3.75 4.89
N TYR A 6 -8.79 2.74 5.63
CA TYR A 6 -9.53 1.61 5.07
C TYR A 6 -10.94 2.00 4.60
N LEU A 7 -11.68 2.79 5.38
CA LEU A 7 -13.00 3.30 4.95
C LEU A 7 -12.87 4.20 3.72
N HIS A 8 -11.90 5.12 3.73
CA HIS A 8 -11.62 5.98 2.59
C HIS A 8 -11.21 5.18 1.35
N TYR A 9 -10.39 4.13 1.51
CA TYR A 9 -10.07 3.19 0.42
C TYR A 9 -11.32 2.55 -0.20
N ASN A 10 -12.22 2.02 0.64
CA ASN A 10 -13.41 1.33 0.16
C ASN A 10 -14.39 2.29 -0.53
N ASP A 11 -14.54 3.50 -0.01
CA ASP A 11 -15.37 4.55 -0.61
C ASP A 11 -14.85 4.91 -2.02
N LEU A 12 -13.55 5.25 -2.12
CA LEU A 12 -12.91 5.54 -3.42
C LEU A 12 -12.93 4.34 -4.37
N LYS A 13 -12.92 3.11 -3.86
CA LYS A 13 -13.03 1.91 -4.70
C LYS A 13 -14.42 1.75 -5.32
N GLN A 14 -15.47 2.20 -4.65
CA GLN A 14 -16.86 2.09 -5.12
C GLN A 14 -17.28 3.30 -5.97
N HIS A 15 -16.84 4.49 -5.58
CA HIS A 15 -17.35 5.77 -6.11
C HIS A 15 -16.26 6.65 -6.73
N GLY A 16 -15.00 6.23 -6.69
CA GLY A 16 -13.88 7.05 -7.10
C GLY A 16 -13.77 7.23 -8.61
N ILE A 17 -13.50 8.47 -9.01
CA ILE A 17 -13.17 8.84 -10.39
C ILE A 17 -11.68 9.13 -10.46
N VAL A 18 -11.01 8.54 -11.44
CA VAL A 18 -9.58 8.80 -11.70
C VAL A 18 -9.46 9.98 -12.65
N THR A 19 -8.63 10.95 -12.28
CA THR A 19 -8.32 12.10 -13.15
C THR A 19 -6.83 12.41 -13.16
N LYS A 20 -6.38 13.06 -14.23
CA LYS A 20 -5.03 13.59 -14.35
C LYS A 20 -4.92 14.88 -13.56
N VAL A 21 -3.79 15.07 -12.88
CA VAL A 21 -3.44 16.35 -12.28
C VAL A 21 -2.47 17.11 -13.17
N THR A 22 -2.61 18.42 -13.18
CA THR A 22 -1.57 19.34 -13.66
C THR A 22 -0.66 19.64 -12.48
N ALA A 23 0.63 19.31 -12.60
CA ALA A 23 1.61 19.52 -11.54
C ALA A 23 2.73 20.46 -12.01
N GLU A 24 3.23 21.27 -11.08
CA GLU A 24 4.29 22.24 -11.28
C GLU A 24 5.35 22.10 -10.18
N PHE A 25 6.62 22.25 -10.56
CA PHE A 25 7.75 22.22 -9.64
C PHE A 25 8.15 23.64 -9.23
N GLU A 26 8.32 23.86 -7.93
CA GLU A 26 8.75 25.12 -7.35
C GLU A 26 10.06 24.91 -6.59
N GLN A 27 11.13 25.46 -7.17
CA GLN A 27 12.45 25.42 -6.55
C GLN A 27 12.56 26.46 -5.44
N ASN A 28 12.58 25.99 -4.20
CA ASN A 28 12.96 26.84 -3.06
C ASN A 28 14.47 27.11 -3.01
N ARG A 29 14.85 28.28 -2.48
CA ARG A 29 16.24 28.63 -2.19
C ARG A 29 16.86 27.74 -1.10
N ILE A 30 16.04 27.36 -0.12
CA ILE A 30 16.42 26.46 0.97
C ILE A 30 15.47 25.25 0.92
N PRO A 31 15.98 24.01 0.92
CA PRO A 31 15.14 22.82 0.94
C PRO A 31 14.18 22.78 2.15
N PRO A 32 13.04 22.07 2.04
CA PRO A 32 12.65 21.21 0.93
C PRO A 32 12.09 22.01 -0.25
N HIS A 33 12.31 21.51 -1.47
CA HIS A 33 11.62 22.01 -2.66
C HIS A 33 10.14 21.59 -2.62
N VAL A 34 9.29 22.26 -3.40
CA VAL A 34 7.84 22.03 -3.37
C VAL A 34 7.36 21.68 -4.76
N TYR A 35 6.32 20.86 -4.83
CA TYR A 35 5.50 20.74 -6.03
C TYR A 35 4.08 21.16 -5.69
N ARG A 36 3.44 21.83 -6.63
CA ARG A 36 2.03 22.20 -6.57
C ARG A 36 1.31 21.38 -7.63
N TYR A 37 0.07 20.99 -7.36
CA TYR A 37 -0.75 20.35 -8.35
C TYR A 37 -2.21 20.71 -8.18
N GLN A 38 -2.93 20.66 -9.31
CA GLN A 38 -4.35 20.92 -9.38
C GLN A 38 -5.04 19.91 -10.29
N PHE A 39 -6.32 19.67 -10.04
CA PHE A 39 -7.19 18.95 -10.95
C PHE A 39 -8.60 19.55 -10.91
N SER A 40 -9.31 19.42 -12.03
CA SER A 40 -10.72 19.79 -12.12
C SER A 40 -11.60 18.57 -11.85
N THR A 41 -12.63 18.77 -11.03
CA THR A 41 -13.64 17.76 -10.75
C THR A 41 -14.65 17.69 -11.90
N VAL A 42 -15.44 16.62 -11.95
CA VAL A 42 -16.55 16.50 -12.90
C VAL A 42 -17.63 17.58 -12.71
N LYS A 43 -17.69 18.20 -11.53
CA LYS A 43 -18.57 19.34 -11.21
C LYS A 43 -17.96 20.69 -11.59
N GLY A 44 -16.76 20.72 -12.17
CA GLY A 44 -16.06 21.94 -12.60
C GLY A 44 -15.27 22.65 -11.49
N GLU A 45 -15.22 22.09 -10.28
CA GLU A 45 -14.44 22.64 -9.18
C GLU A 45 -12.96 22.36 -9.39
N THR A 46 -12.09 23.30 -9.05
CA THR A 46 -10.63 23.07 -9.10
C THR A 46 -10.08 22.88 -7.70
N ILE A 47 -9.42 21.74 -7.48
CA ILE A 47 -8.78 21.41 -6.20
C ILE A 47 -7.29 21.70 -6.31
N TYR A 48 -6.76 22.41 -5.31
CA TYR A 48 -5.36 22.82 -5.22
C TYR A 48 -4.65 22.17 -4.04
N ARG A 49 -3.46 21.63 -4.29
CA ARG A 49 -2.63 20.99 -3.28
C ARG A 49 -1.15 21.21 -3.53
N SER A 50 -0.38 21.15 -2.46
CA SER A 50 1.08 21.22 -2.52
C SER A 50 1.69 20.09 -1.71
N GLY A 51 2.90 19.71 -2.06
CA GLY A 51 3.69 18.73 -1.34
C GLY A 51 5.16 19.07 -1.38
N LYS A 52 5.90 18.57 -0.40
CA LYS A 52 7.35 18.74 -0.32
C LYS A 52 8.04 17.63 -1.12
N ILE A 53 9.12 17.96 -1.81
CA ILE A 53 9.93 17.02 -2.58
C ILE A 53 11.40 17.14 -2.21
N GLY A 54 11.87 16.16 -1.44
CA GLY A 54 13.28 15.97 -1.07
C GLY A 54 13.87 17.05 -0.16
N SER A 55 14.96 16.67 0.51
CA SER A 55 15.93 17.60 1.12
C SER A 55 17.22 17.70 0.30
N GLN A 56 17.31 16.93 -0.80
CA GLN A 56 18.43 16.94 -1.74
C GLN A 56 18.44 18.21 -2.60
N GLY A 57 19.53 18.41 -3.36
CA GLY A 57 19.68 19.55 -4.25
C GLY A 57 18.57 19.65 -5.31
N ALA A 58 18.38 20.86 -5.83
CA ALA A 58 17.29 21.18 -6.76
C ALA A 58 17.22 20.28 -8.00
N LYS A 59 18.38 19.85 -8.51
CA LYS A 59 18.46 18.96 -9.68
C LYS A 59 17.85 17.58 -9.40
N ASP A 60 18.16 16.99 -8.25
CA ASP A 60 17.63 15.67 -7.86
C ASP A 60 16.12 15.77 -7.57
N ALA A 61 15.71 16.86 -6.93
CA ALA A 61 14.29 17.15 -6.69
C ALA A 61 13.50 17.30 -8.01
N LEU A 62 14.09 17.94 -9.03
CA LEU A 62 13.47 18.07 -10.34
C LEU A 62 13.39 16.73 -11.09
N ILE A 63 14.43 15.89 -11.02
CA ILE A 63 14.39 14.53 -11.59
C ILE A 63 13.24 13.74 -10.96
N LYS A 64 13.19 13.72 -9.62
CA LYS A 64 12.12 13.06 -8.88
C LYS A 64 10.74 13.62 -9.22
N PHE A 65 10.62 14.93 -9.41
CA PHE A 65 9.39 15.57 -9.87
C PHE A 65 8.93 15.01 -11.22
N ASN A 66 9.84 14.95 -12.19
CA ASN A 66 9.54 14.46 -13.53
C ASN A 66 9.15 12.98 -13.56
N GLU A 67 9.76 12.16 -12.72
CA GLU A 67 9.49 10.72 -12.64
C GLU A 67 8.19 10.40 -11.91
N GLU A 68 7.94 11.03 -10.76
CA GLU A 68 6.83 10.64 -9.87
C GLU A 68 5.60 11.56 -9.96
N TYR A 69 5.77 12.85 -10.24
CA TYR A 69 4.73 13.87 -10.01
C TYR A 69 4.21 14.53 -11.30
N LYS A 70 5.02 14.62 -12.35
CA LYS A 70 4.62 15.27 -13.62
C LYS A 70 3.39 14.62 -14.28
N ASN A 71 3.28 13.30 -14.19
CA ASN A 71 2.17 12.53 -14.74
C ASN A 71 1.26 11.96 -13.64
N LEU A 72 1.23 12.61 -12.47
CA LEU A 72 0.45 12.13 -11.34
C LEU A 72 -1.04 12.03 -11.73
N GLN A 73 -1.69 11.02 -11.17
CA GLN A 73 -3.13 10.83 -11.25
C GLN A 73 -3.66 10.74 -9.83
N VAL A 74 -4.90 11.18 -9.65
CA VAL A 74 -5.61 11.10 -8.38
C VAL A 74 -6.93 10.40 -8.57
N ILE A 75 -7.40 9.73 -7.52
CA ILE A 75 -8.74 9.18 -7.41
C ILE A 75 -9.47 9.93 -6.31
N TYR A 76 -10.69 10.39 -6.59
CA TYR A 76 -11.51 11.17 -5.66
C TYR A 76 -12.98 10.77 -5.76
N ASN A 77 -13.74 10.96 -4.67
CA ASN A 77 -15.19 10.82 -4.69
C ASN A 77 -15.83 12.13 -5.20
N PRO A 78 -16.67 12.13 -6.24
CA PRO A 78 -17.28 13.36 -6.77
C PRO A 78 -18.18 14.10 -5.77
N ASP A 79 -18.64 13.44 -4.70
CA ASP A 79 -19.42 14.07 -3.65
C ASP A 79 -18.56 14.69 -2.54
N LYS A 80 -17.28 14.33 -2.47
CA LYS A 80 -16.28 14.86 -1.53
C LYS A 80 -14.89 14.97 -2.19
N PRO A 81 -14.73 15.82 -3.22
CA PRO A 81 -13.52 15.86 -4.05
C PRO A 81 -12.26 16.36 -3.30
N GLU A 82 -12.43 17.03 -2.17
CA GLU A 82 -11.35 17.43 -1.28
C GLU A 82 -10.64 16.27 -0.60
N ASP A 83 -11.32 15.12 -0.48
CA ASP A 83 -10.80 13.86 0.03
C ASP A 83 -10.45 12.95 -1.16
N PHE A 84 -9.18 13.00 -1.55
CA PHE A 84 -8.65 12.28 -2.70
C PHE A 84 -7.36 11.57 -2.35
N TRP A 85 -6.97 10.62 -3.19
CA TRP A 85 -5.75 9.85 -3.03
C TRP A 85 -4.93 9.82 -4.31
N LYS A 86 -3.60 9.81 -4.16
CA LYS A 86 -2.69 9.54 -5.29
C LYS A 86 -2.96 8.14 -5.81
N TYR A 87 -3.22 8.03 -7.11
CA TYR A 87 -3.66 6.77 -7.72
C TYR A 87 -2.64 5.65 -7.53
N TYR A 88 -1.34 5.94 -7.68
CA TYR A 88 -0.28 4.97 -7.40
C TYR A 88 -0.32 4.43 -5.96
N SER A 89 -0.57 5.29 -4.97
CA SER A 89 -0.69 4.86 -3.56
C SER A 89 -1.96 4.06 -3.33
N PHE A 90 -3.04 4.38 -4.04
CA PHE A 90 -4.32 3.65 -3.97
C PHE A 90 -4.20 2.23 -4.54
N ILE A 91 -3.61 2.05 -5.73
CA ILE A 91 -3.46 0.72 -6.34
C ILE A 91 -2.51 -0.18 -5.54
N ASN A 92 -1.51 0.40 -4.89
CA ASN A 92 -0.55 -0.30 -4.05
C ASN A 92 -0.98 -0.36 -2.58
N TYR A 93 -2.18 0.16 -2.25
CA TYR A 93 -2.66 0.10 -0.88
C TYR A 93 -2.78 -1.37 -0.47
N PRO A 94 -2.07 -1.80 0.58
CA PRO A 94 -2.03 -3.21 0.94
C PRO A 94 -3.42 -3.62 1.41
N LYS A 95 -4.21 -4.22 0.52
CA LYS A 95 -5.56 -4.71 0.80
C LYS A 95 -5.58 -5.61 2.05
N ASN A 96 -4.46 -6.27 2.35
CA ASN A 96 -4.47 -7.49 3.14
C ASN A 96 -3.11 -7.82 3.79
N ARG A 97 -2.53 -6.90 4.58
CA ARG A 97 -1.38 -7.26 5.45
C ARG A 97 -1.75 -8.43 6.38
N ASN A 98 -3.01 -8.47 6.82
CA ASN A 98 -3.55 -9.56 7.66
C ASN A 98 -3.77 -10.86 6.88
N GLN A 99 -4.18 -10.82 5.61
CA GLN A 99 -4.37 -12.04 4.81
C GLN A 99 -3.02 -12.65 4.40
N LYS A 100 -2.00 -11.82 4.12
CA LYS A 100 -0.64 -12.29 3.86
C LYS A 100 0.00 -12.88 5.12
N LEU A 101 -0.24 -12.28 6.29
CA LEU A 101 0.12 -12.85 7.60
C LEU A 101 -0.64 -14.15 7.89
N PHE A 102 -1.93 -14.23 7.56
CA PHE A 102 -2.76 -15.41 7.75
C PHE A 102 -2.32 -16.58 6.87
N ILE A 103 -2.01 -16.35 5.59
CA ILE A 103 -1.46 -17.35 4.68
C ILE A 103 -0.09 -17.83 5.17
N ASN A 104 0.79 -16.92 5.58
CA ASN A 104 2.10 -17.29 6.13
C ASN A 104 1.98 -18.08 7.45
N MET A 105 1.02 -17.72 8.32
CA MET A 105 0.70 -18.53 9.51
C MET A 105 0.19 -19.92 9.13
N LEU A 106 -0.73 -20.03 8.17
CA LEU A 106 -1.27 -21.31 7.68
C LEU A 106 -0.17 -22.23 7.13
N ILE A 107 0.73 -21.69 6.31
CA ILE A 107 1.89 -22.43 5.79
C ILE A 107 2.81 -22.84 6.95
N GLY A 108 3.09 -21.93 7.89
CA GLY A 108 3.89 -22.22 9.08
C GLY A 108 3.30 -23.33 9.94
N THR A 109 1.98 -23.33 10.18
CA THR A 109 1.29 -24.37 10.95
C THR A 109 1.34 -25.72 10.24
N LEU A 110 1.15 -25.75 8.91
CA LEU A 110 1.26 -26.98 8.11
C LEU A 110 2.68 -27.58 8.16
N VAL A 111 3.72 -26.74 8.08
CA VAL A 111 5.12 -27.19 8.20
C VAL A 111 5.40 -27.75 9.61
N ILE A 112 4.93 -27.08 10.67
CA ILE A 112 5.09 -27.57 12.05
C ILE A 112 4.36 -28.90 12.24
N MET A 113 3.14 -29.05 11.73
CA MET A 113 2.39 -30.32 11.80
C MET A 113 3.12 -31.45 11.08
N TYR A 114 3.71 -31.19 9.90
CA TYR A 114 4.47 -32.19 9.15
C TYR A 114 5.75 -32.62 9.87
N VAL A 115 6.46 -31.68 10.50
CA VAL A 115 7.67 -31.97 11.30
C VAL A 115 7.35 -32.70 12.59
N LEU A 116 6.21 -32.42 13.24
CA LEU A 116 5.77 -33.09 14.47
C LEU A 116 5.20 -34.51 14.25
N GLN A 117 4.79 -34.88 13.03
CA GLN A 117 4.40 -36.25 12.71
C GLN A 117 5.59 -37.23 12.67
N ILE A 118 6.79 -36.73 12.36
CA ILE A 118 8.02 -37.53 12.26
C ILE A 118 8.42 -38.18 13.61
N PRO A 119 8.43 -37.48 14.77
CA PRO A 119 8.75 -38.12 16.05
C PRO A 119 7.64 -39.03 16.59
N ILE A 120 6.36 -38.79 16.26
CA ILE A 120 5.24 -39.62 16.76
C ILE A 120 5.26 -41.00 16.08
N GLY A 121 5.54 -41.06 14.77
CA GLY A 121 5.70 -42.33 14.05
C GLY A 121 6.86 -43.17 14.62
N PHE A 122 7.99 -42.53 14.91
CA PHE A 122 9.16 -43.20 15.49
C PHE A 122 8.92 -43.73 16.92
N ILE A 123 8.15 -43.02 17.75
CA ILE A 123 7.80 -43.46 19.10
C ILE A 123 6.82 -44.64 19.06
N PHE A 124 5.80 -44.59 18.19
CA PHE A 124 4.83 -45.70 18.04
C PHE A 124 5.48 -46.99 17.52
N GLU A 125 6.40 -46.88 16.55
CA GLU A 125 7.11 -48.03 16.00
C GLU A 125 7.99 -48.71 17.07
N ARG A 126 8.62 -47.91 17.94
CA ARG A 126 9.46 -48.40 19.05
C ARG A 126 8.66 -49.07 20.16
N PHE A 127 7.45 -48.60 20.45
CA PHE A 127 6.53 -49.23 21.41
C PHE A 127 5.93 -50.53 20.87
N SER A 128 5.54 -50.56 19.59
CA SER A 128 5.03 -51.77 18.92
C SER A 128 6.07 -52.90 18.89
N LYS A 129 7.34 -52.57 18.62
CA LYS A 129 8.42 -53.56 18.60
C LYS A 129 8.66 -54.21 19.97
N LYS A 130 8.63 -53.41 21.04
CA LYS A 130 8.78 -53.90 22.43
C LYS A 130 7.65 -54.83 22.89
N GLN A 131 6.44 -54.69 22.36
CA GLN A 131 5.33 -55.61 22.69
C GLN A 131 5.40 -56.95 21.92
N LYS A 132 6.10 -57.01 20.78
CA LYS A 132 6.28 -58.26 20.02
C LYS A 132 7.44 -59.12 20.52
N GLU A 133 8.31 -58.55 21.36
CA GLU A 133 9.49 -59.21 21.95
C GLU A 133 9.26 -59.62 23.42
N ALA A 134 8.06 -59.38 23.97
CA ALA A 134 7.62 -59.83 25.29
C ALA A 134 6.54 -60.91 25.15
#